data_AF-A0A1A3II08-F1
#
_entry.id   AF-A0A1A3II08-F1
#
_cell.length_a   1.000
_cell.length_b   1.000
_cell.length_c   1.000
_cell.angle_alpha   90.00
_cell.angle_beta   90.00
_cell.angle_gamma   90.00
#
_symmetry.space_group_name_H-M   'P 1'
#
loop_
_entity.id
_entity.type
_entity.pdbx_description
1 polymer ?
#
loop_
_entity_poly.entity_id
_entity_poly.type
_entity_poly.pdbx_seq_one_letter_code
_entity_poly.pdbx_strand_id
1 'polypeptide(L)'
;AGIGQVESHHGTYRGATIAPNGDVTPPIRGVRLDGTGGTLRIVDNDAGNMDGDGGVERAMGPMQFISETWRLYGVDANNDGKVSPDNIDDAALSAAGYLCWRGKDLATPRGWITALRAYNNSGVYLRAVRDWATAYAAGHPL
;
A
#
# COMPACT_ATOMS: atom_id res chain seq x y z
N ALA A 1 -1.50 9.83 -1.22
CA ALA A 1 -0.40 10.63 -0.62
C ALA A 1 -0.07 10.18 0.81
N GLY A 2 -0.90 10.44 1.83
CA GLY A 2 -0.55 10.10 3.23
C GLY A 2 -0.16 8.62 3.46
N ILE A 3 -0.88 7.67 2.86
CA ILE A 3 -0.52 6.23 2.90
C ILE A 3 0.85 6.00 2.25
N GLY A 4 1.07 6.47 1.02
CA GLY A 4 2.35 6.26 0.31
C GLY A 4 3.56 6.76 1.09
N GLN A 5 3.42 7.86 1.83
CA GLN A 5 4.48 8.33 2.73
C GLN A 5 4.75 7.35 3.88
N VAL A 6 3.70 6.90 4.57
CA VAL A 6 3.80 6.00 5.73
C VAL A 6 4.30 4.61 5.32
N GLU A 7 3.86 4.11 4.17
CA GLU A 7 4.21 2.76 3.70
C GLU A 7 5.64 2.68 3.15
N SER A 8 6.07 3.69 2.40
CA SER A 8 7.32 3.56 1.62
C SER A 8 8.03 4.86 1.29
N HIS A 9 7.72 5.97 1.97
CA HIS A 9 8.23 7.29 1.58
C HIS A 9 7.97 7.60 0.09
N HIS A 10 6.76 7.32 -0.37
CA HIS A 10 6.35 7.41 -1.78
C HIS A 10 7.26 6.62 -2.72
N GLY A 11 7.49 5.33 -2.43
CA GLY A 11 8.27 4.45 -3.29
C GLY A 11 9.78 4.64 -3.24
N THR A 12 10.31 5.41 -2.27
CA THR A 12 11.75 5.69 -2.15
C THR A 12 12.43 4.97 -0.98
N TYR A 13 11.69 4.15 -0.25
CA TYR A 13 12.21 3.43 0.91
C TYR A 13 13.37 2.48 0.54
N ARG A 14 14.38 2.42 1.42
CA ARG A 14 15.58 1.55 1.27
C ARG A 14 16.36 1.75 -0.04
N GLY A 15 16.38 2.97 -0.55
CA GLY A 15 17.14 3.31 -1.76
C GLY A 15 16.43 2.94 -3.05
N ALA A 16 15.14 2.60 -2.98
CA ALA A 16 14.29 2.48 -4.16
C ALA A 16 14.16 3.83 -4.86
N THR A 17 14.01 3.77 -6.18
CA THR A 17 13.84 4.92 -7.07
C THR A 17 12.68 4.65 -8.01
N ILE A 18 12.03 5.73 -8.47
CA ILE A 18 10.90 5.66 -9.38
C ILE A 18 11.39 6.06 -10.77
N ALA A 19 11.22 5.17 -11.74
CA ALA A 19 11.46 5.46 -13.14
C ALA A 19 10.36 6.34 -13.74
N PRO A 20 10.59 7.02 -14.88
CA PRO A 20 9.58 7.91 -15.49
C PRO A 20 8.24 7.24 -15.85
N ASN A 21 8.22 5.91 -15.99
CA ASN A 21 7.02 5.12 -16.25
C ASN A 21 6.31 4.62 -14.97
N GLY A 22 6.78 5.05 -13.80
CA GLY A 22 6.23 4.69 -12.49
C GLY A 22 6.86 3.46 -11.84
N ASP A 23 7.73 2.72 -12.54
CA ASP A 23 8.32 1.50 -11.99
C ASP A 23 9.26 1.81 -10.81
N VAL A 24 9.06 1.12 -9.69
CA VAL A 24 9.86 1.25 -8.47
C VAL A 24 10.94 0.19 -8.44
N THR A 25 12.21 0.60 -8.38
CA THR A 25 13.36 -0.31 -8.36
C THR A 25 14.44 0.07 -7.33
N PRO A 26 15.02 -0.90 -6.59
CA PRO A 26 14.56 -2.29 -6.49
C PRO A 26 13.13 -2.39 -5.89
N PRO A 27 12.41 -3.51 -6.15
CA PRO A 27 11.09 -3.72 -5.58
C PRO A 27 11.10 -3.58 -4.05
N ILE A 28 10.06 -2.95 -3.51
CA ILE A 28 9.91 -2.79 -2.06
C ILE A 28 9.14 -3.99 -1.53
N ARG A 29 9.76 -4.74 -0.62
CA ARG A 29 9.13 -5.86 0.08
C ARG A 29 9.16 -5.62 1.58
N GLY A 30 7.99 -5.72 2.19
CA GLY A 30 7.80 -5.60 3.62
C GLY A 30 8.42 -6.75 4.41
N VAL A 31 8.24 -6.69 5.72
CA VAL A 31 8.57 -7.80 6.63
C VAL A 31 7.69 -9.01 6.33
N ARG A 32 8.16 -10.20 6.69
CA ARG A 32 7.35 -11.42 6.63
C ARG A 32 6.17 -11.29 7.59
N LEU A 33 4.98 -11.62 7.13
CA LEU A 33 3.78 -11.68 7.95
C LEU A 33 3.63 -13.07 8.55
N ASP A 34 4.57 -13.48 9.41
CA ASP A 34 4.63 -14.82 10.01
C ASP A 34 4.06 -14.89 11.44
N GLY A 35 3.68 -13.75 12.01
CA GLY A 35 3.18 -13.60 13.37
C GLY A 35 4.25 -13.17 14.38
N THR A 36 5.50 -13.05 13.96
CA THR A 36 6.60 -12.53 14.80
C THR A 36 6.70 -11.01 14.68
N GLY A 37 7.41 -10.36 15.61
CA GLY A 37 7.62 -8.90 15.56
C GLY A 37 6.34 -8.05 15.66
N GLY A 38 5.21 -8.64 16.07
CA GLY A 38 3.92 -7.96 16.17
C GLY A 38 3.15 -7.87 14.85
N THR A 39 3.56 -8.60 13.79
CA THR A 39 2.78 -8.69 12.56
C THR A 39 1.63 -9.68 12.72
N LEU A 40 0.63 -9.58 11.83
CA LEU A 40 -0.28 -10.69 11.62
C LEU A 40 0.48 -11.87 11.00
N ARG A 41 0.01 -13.10 11.26
CA ARG A 41 0.40 -14.27 10.50
C ARG A 41 -0.56 -14.44 9.34
N ILE A 42 -0.06 -14.34 8.11
CA ILE A 42 -0.85 -14.53 6.89
C ILE A 42 -0.15 -15.60 6.04
N VAL A 43 -0.86 -16.69 5.79
CA VAL A 43 -0.38 -17.79 4.95
C VAL A 43 -0.43 -17.32 3.50
N ASP A 44 0.70 -17.47 2.82
CA ASP A 44 0.80 -17.24 1.39
C ASP A 44 0.05 -18.36 0.65
N ASN A 45 -0.89 -17.96 -0.20
CA ASN A 45 -1.74 -18.85 -0.97
C ASN A 45 -1.37 -18.90 -2.47
N ASP A 46 -0.37 -18.13 -2.90
CA ASP A 46 0.10 -18.10 -4.28
C ASP A 46 1.50 -18.68 -4.48
N ALA A 47 2.11 -19.22 -3.42
CA ALA A 47 3.44 -19.84 -3.42
C ALA A 47 4.57 -18.86 -3.78
N GLY A 48 4.42 -17.60 -3.37
CA GLY A 48 5.40 -16.54 -3.54
C GLY A 48 5.44 -15.95 -4.96
N ASN A 49 4.41 -16.21 -5.76
CA ASN A 49 4.36 -15.78 -7.16
C ASN A 49 4.30 -14.26 -7.31
N MET A 50 3.69 -13.55 -6.35
CA MET A 50 3.60 -12.09 -6.39
C MET A 50 4.68 -11.39 -5.56
N ASP A 51 4.92 -11.86 -4.33
CA ASP A 51 5.78 -11.17 -3.37
C ASP A 51 7.22 -11.70 -3.31
N GLY A 52 7.48 -12.87 -3.90
CA GLY A 52 8.79 -13.52 -3.94
C GLY A 52 9.16 -14.33 -2.70
N ASP A 53 8.25 -14.59 -1.75
CA ASP A 53 8.52 -15.38 -0.54
C ASP A 53 7.49 -16.49 -0.33
N GLY A 54 7.89 -17.74 -0.53
CA GLY A 54 7.02 -18.89 -0.30
C GLY A 54 6.69 -19.09 1.19
N GLY A 55 5.40 -19.20 1.48
CA GLY A 55 4.87 -19.76 2.74
C GLY A 55 4.25 -18.75 3.71
N VAL A 56 4.66 -17.48 3.68
CA VAL A 56 3.96 -16.38 4.37
C VAL A 56 4.03 -15.12 3.51
N GLU A 57 2.97 -14.33 3.54
CA GLU A 57 2.87 -13.10 2.74
C GLU A 57 3.89 -12.04 3.16
N ARG A 58 4.24 -11.18 2.22
CA ARG A 58 4.89 -9.90 2.40
C ARG A 58 4.10 -8.80 1.70
N ALA A 59 4.11 -7.63 2.31
CA ALA A 59 3.61 -6.43 1.67
C ALA A 59 4.50 -6.03 0.48
N MET A 60 3.88 -5.66 -0.64
CA MET A 60 4.51 -5.40 -1.93
C MET A 60 4.40 -3.95 -2.36
N GLY A 61 5.48 -3.45 -2.95
CA GLY A 61 5.50 -2.19 -3.68
C GLY A 61 5.35 -0.94 -2.82
N PRO A 62 5.22 0.24 -3.45
CA PRO A 62 5.16 1.53 -2.77
C PRO A 62 3.92 1.69 -1.88
N MET A 63 2.87 0.91 -2.10
CA MET A 63 1.64 0.97 -1.30
C MET A 63 1.45 -0.25 -0.38
N GLN A 64 2.46 -1.12 -0.29
CA GLN A 64 2.55 -2.23 0.66
C GLN A 64 1.31 -3.16 0.67
N PHE A 65 0.82 -3.52 -0.52
CA PHE A 65 -0.28 -4.48 -0.65
C PHE A 65 0.15 -5.91 -0.37
N ILE A 66 -0.70 -6.70 0.31
CA ILE A 66 -0.58 -8.16 0.32
C ILE A 66 -1.25 -8.77 -0.92
N SER A 67 -0.84 -9.98 -1.32
CA SER A 67 -1.21 -10.60 -2.60
C SER A 67 -2.71 -10.78 -2.78
N GLU A 68 -3.42 -11.16 -1.71
CA GLU A 68 -4.89 -11.29 -1.77
C GLU A 68 -5.59 -9.96 -2.06
N THR A 69 -5.16 -8.88 -1.43
CA THR A 69 -5.75 -7.56 -1.68
C THR A 69 -5.39 -7.08 -3.08
N TRP A 70 -4.14 -7.28 -3.51
CA TRP A 70 -3.71 -6.93 -4.86
C TRP A 70 -4.52 -7.65 -5.93
N ARG A 71 -4.78 -8.96 -5.77
CA ARG A 71 -5.60 -9.73 -6.71
C ARG A 71 -7.02 -9.17 -6.87
N LEU A 72 -7.58 -8.56 -5.83
CA LEU A 72 -8.96 -8.06 -5.84
C LEU A 72 -9.07 -6.59 -6.29
N TYR A 73 -8.04 -5.78 -6.07
CA TYR A 73 -8.10 -4.32 -6.27
C TYR A 73 -6.97 -3.76 -7.16
N GLY A 74 -6.06 -4.60 -7.62
CA GLY A 74 -5.01 -4.27 -8.58
C GLY A 74 -5.59 -3.73 -9.88
N VAL A 75 -5.07 -2.59 -10.35
CA VAL A 75 -5.46 -1.99 -11.64
C VAL A 75 -4.22 -1.51 -12.39
N ASP A 76 -4.29 -1.55 -13.71
CA ASP A 76 -3.31 -0.97 -14.62
C ASP A 76 -3.69 0.52 -14.80
N ALA A 77 -2.96 1.39 -14.13
CA ALA A 77 -3.22 2.82 -14.08
C ALA A 77 -2.36 3.61 -15.06
N ASN A 78 -1.17 3.12 -15.39
CA ASN A 78 -0.30 3.70 -16.43
C ASN A 78 -0.70 3.25 -17.85
N ASN A 79 -1.62 2.30 -17.96
CA ASN A 79 -2.20 1.76 -19.20
C ASN A 79 -1.13 1.14 -20.13
N ASP A 80 -0.19 0.39 -19.54
CA ASP A 80 0.88 -0.30 -20.27
C ASP A 80 0.57 -1.80 -20.55
N GLY A 81 -0.58 -2.28 -20.09
CA GLY A 81 -1.04 -3.66 -20.23
C GLY A 81 -0.58 -4.59 -19.10
N LYS A 82 0.06 -4.07 -18.05
CA LYS A 82 0.49 -4.82 -16.87
C LYS A 82 -0.11 -4.21 -15.61
N VAL A 83 -0.58 -5.08 -14.72
CA VAL A 83 -1.04 -4.69 -13.38
C VAL A 83 0.09 -5.00 -12.40
N SER A 84 0.90 -4.01 -12.06
CA SER A 84 2.12 -4.20 -11.27
C SER A 84 2.02 -3.57 -9.88
N PRO A 85 2.16 -4.35 -8.78
CA PRO A 85 2.20 -3.76 -7.45
C PRO A 85 3.46 -2.91 -7.25
N ASP A 86 4.51 -3.12 -8.06
CA ASP A 86 5.77 -2.39 -8.03
C ASP A 86 5.79 -1.16 -8.94
N ASN A 87 4.66 -0.84 -9.60
CA ASN A 87 4.49 0.44 -10.29
C ASN A 87 3.71 1.41 -9.37
N ILE A 88 4.22 2.63 -9.19
CA ILE A 88 3.62 3.58 -8.24
C ILE A 88 2.26 4.10 -8.70
N ASP A 89 2.01 4.22 -10.00
CA ASP A 89 0.74 4.70 -10.53
C ASP A 89 -0.35 3.65 -10.31
N ASP A 90 -0.06 2.40 -10.68
CA ASP A 90 -0.93 1.24 -10.43
C ASP A 90 -1.24 1.10 -8.95
N ALA A 91 -0.20 1.07 -8.11
CA ALA A 91 -0.34 0.92 -6.68
C ALA A 91 -1.16 2.06 -6.05
N ALA A 92 -0.93 3.31 -6.47
CA ALA A 92 -1.65 4.46 -5.96
C ALA A 92 -3.14 4.42 -6.33
N LEU A 93 -3.47 4.08 -7.57
CA LEU A 93 -4.86 4.00 -8.02
C LEU A 93 -5.59 2.81 -7.37
N SER A 94 -4.94 1.65 -7.27
CA SER A 94 -5.46 0.49 -6.53
C SER A 94 -5.76 0.83 -5.07
N ALA A 95 -4.86 1.56 -4.39
CA ALA A 95 -5.09 2.01 -3.02
C ALA A 95 -6.29 2.95 -2.91
N ALA A 96 -6.44 3.90 -3.83
CA ALA A 96 -7.61 4.78 -3.87
C ALA A 96 -8.90 3.98 -4.04
N GLY A 97 -8.93 3.03 -4.98
CA GLY A 97 -10.07 2.14 -5.21
C GLY A 97 -10.41 1.29 -3.98
N TYR A 98 -9.40 0.70 -3.33
CA TYR A 98 -9.57 -0.08 -2.11
C TYR A 98 -10.17 0.75 -0.97
N LEU A 99 -9.63 1.96 -0.73
CA LEU A 99 -10.16 2.86 0.30
C LEU A 99 -11.61 3.24 0.03
N CYS A 100 -11.96 3.60 -1.21
CA CYS A 100 -13.34 3.89 -1.60
C CYS A 100 -14.27 2.69 -1.38
N TRP A 101 -13.83 1.49 -1.77
CA TRP A 101 -14.62 0.27 -1.60
C TRP A 101 -14.87 -0.05 -0.11
N ARG A 102 -13.86 0.11 0.75
CA ARG A 102 -13.95 -0.17 2.20
C ARG A 102 -14.69 0.92 2.97
N GLY A 103 -14.32 2.17 2.74
CA GLY A 103 -14.84 3.33 3.47
C GLY A 103 -16.22 3.79 3.02
N LYS A 104 -16.61 3.46 1.78
CA LYS A 104 -17.79 3.99 1.10
C LYS A 104 -17.68 5.52 0.94
N ASP A 105 -18.17 6.27 1.92
CA ASP A 105 -18.09 7.73 1.91
C ASP A 105 -16.86 8.22 2.67
N LEU A 106 -15.78 8.46 1.93
CA LEU A 106 -14.52 8.98 2.45
C LEU A 106 -14.61 10.45 2.88
N ALA A 107 -15.67 11.20 2.53
CA ALA A 107 -15.85 12.56 3.05
C ALA A 107 -16.29 12.56 4.52
N THR A 108 -16.70 11.41 5.07
CA THR A 108 -17.11 11.29 6.47
C THR A 108 -15.98 10.77 7.36
N PRO A 109 -15.89 11.20 8.63
CA PRO A 109 -14.94 10.63 9.59
C PRO A 109 -15.07 9.11 9.73
N ARG A 110 -16.30 8.59 9.69
CA ARG A 110 -16.57 7.15 9.82
C ARG A 110 -16.04 6.37 8.62
N GLY A 111 -16.31 6.83 7.39
CA GLY A 111 -15.82 6.15 6.20
C GLY A 111 -14.30 6.20 6.10
N TRP A 112 -13.69 7.35 6.42
CA TRP A 112 -12.23 7.50 6.45
C TRP A 112 -11.56 6.54 7.45
N ILE A 113 -12.06 6.49 8.70
CA ILE A 113 -11.54 5.59 9.74
C ILE A 113 -11.72 4.13 9.32
N THR A 114 -12.87 3.78 8.74
CA THR A 114 -13.17 2.42 8.27
C THR A 114 -12.20 2.00 7.16
N ALA A 115 -11.94 2.87 6.19
CA ALA A 115 -11.00 2.62 5.11
C ALA A 115 -9.57 2.42 5.62
N LEU A 116 -9.08 3.31 6.49
CA LEU A 116 -7.71 3.20 7.01
C LEU A 116 -7.51 1.98 7.90
N ARG A 117 -8.50 1.60 8.71
CA ARG A 117 -8.43 0.36 9.52
C ARG A 117 -8.45 -0.90 8.68
N ALA A 118 -9.09 -0.86 7.51
CA ALA A 118 -9.04 -1.96 6.54
C ALA A 118 -7.70 -2.07 5.83
N TYR A 119 -6.97 -0.95 5.69
CA TYR A 119 -5.61 -0.92 5.18
C TYR A 119 -4.63 -1.46 6.23
N ASN A 120 -4.70 -0.93 7.45
CA ASN A 120 -3.94 -1.39 8.60
C ASN A 120 -4.73 -1.09 9.89
N ASN A 121 -5.06 -2.12 10.67
CA ASN A 121 -5.88 -1.97 11.88
C ASN A 121 -5.06 -1.45 13.09
N SER A 122 -4.39 -0.32 12.92
CA SER A 122 -3.57 0.34 13.94
C SER A 122 -4.00 1.79 14.15
N GLY A 123 -4.22 2.16 15.42
CA GLY A 123 -4.54 3.54 15.78
C GLY A 123 -3.38 4.51 15.55
N VAL A 124 -2.14 4.02 15.66
CA VAL A 124 -0.93 4.81 15.38
C VAL A 124 -0.84 5.08 13.88
N TYR A 125 -1.04 4.05 13.06
CA TYR A 125 -1.07 4.16 11.60
C TYR A 125 -2.11 5.16 11.13
N LEU A 126 -3.34 5.05 11.64
CA LEU A 126 -4.43 5.96 11.30
C LEU A 126 -4.07 7.42 11.54
N ARG A 127 -3.47 7.73 12.70
CA ARG A 127 -3.03 9.09 13.02
C ARG A 127 -1.89 9.55 12.11
N ALA A 128 -0.88 8.71 11.89
CA ALA A 128 0.24 9.04 11.00
C ALA A 128 -0.24 9.37 9.58
N VAL A 129 -1.12 8.54 8.99
CA VAL A 129 -1.67 8.77 7.65
C VAL A 129 -2.50 10.05 7.61
N ARG A 130 -3.33 10.30 8.64
CA ARG A 130 -4.10 11.54 8.76
C ARG A 130 -3.17 12.76 8.78
N ASP A 131 -2.16 12.74 9.63
CA ASP A 131 -1.28 13.90 9.84
C ASP A 131 -0.50 14.23 8.56
N TRP A 132 0.03 13.21 7.87
CA TRP A 132 0.66 13.39 6.56
C TRP A 132 -0.33 13.87 5.48
N ALA A 133 -1.55 13.32 5.45
CA ALA A 133 -2.57 13.77 4.50
C ALA A 133 -2.95 15.24 4.73
N THR A 134 -3.06 15.67 5.99
CA THR A 134 -3.32 17.07 6.35
C THR A 134 -2.17 17.99 5.93
N ALA A 135 -0.91 17.60 6.19
CA ALA A 135 0.25 18.39 5.77
C ALA A 135 0.30 18.57 4.25
N TYR A 136 0.13 17.48 3.48
CA TYR A 136 0.12 17.56 2.03
C TYR A 136 -1.05 18.38 1.47
N ALA A 137 -2.23 18.32 2.10
CA ALA A 137 -3.36 19.18 1.73
C ALA A 137 -3.06 20.67 1.95
N ALA A 138 -2.17 21.00 2.91
CA ALA A 138 -1.66 22.35 3.14
C ALA A 138 -0.43 22.70 2.27
N GLY A 139 0.02 21.79 1.40
CA GLY A 139 1.10 22.01 0.45
C GLY A 139 2.52 21.82 1.01
N HIS A 140 2.68 21.12 2.14
CA HIS A 140 3.99 20.90 2.76
C HIS A 140 4.14 19.49 3.36
N PRO A 141 5.37 18.97 3.59
CA PRO A 141 5.57 17.77 4.41
C PRO A 141 5.31 18.04 5.90
N LEU A 142 5.20 16.98 6.72
CA LEU A 142 5.21 17.09 8.18
C LEU A 142 6.57 17.55 8.72
#